data_AF-A0A7J2QY07-F1
#
_entry.id   AF-A0A7J2QY07-F1
#
_cell.length_a   1.000
_cell.length_b   1.000
_cell.length_c   1.000
_cell.angle_alpha   90.00
_cell.angle_beta   90.00
_cell.angle_gamma   90.00
#
_symmetry.space_group_name_H-M   'P 1'
#
loop_
_entity.id
_entity.type
_entity.pdbx_description
1 polymer ?
#
loop_
_entity_poly.entity_id
_entity_poly.type
_entity_poly.pdbx_seq_one_letter_code
_entity_poly.pdbx_strand_id
1 'polypeptide(L)'
;SRKALTKVEIYDSVKDTWSEAKPLPTPKQGGTAATVKGKIYVIGGRTGAGDSGYATKSVDIYDPLKNSWTSGKAMPEARTGIQSAVIDNKIYVVGGAARSKATNSIDAYDLSTETWSRMASMKYARTGHGVCSIGKKIFIIGGATKMSLAGIIGAVETLTIEE
;
A
#
# COMPACT_ATOMS: atom_id res chain seq x y z
N SER A 1 11.15 12.69 -16.09
CA SER A 1 10.77 12.86 -14.67
C SER A 1 9.75 11.78 -14.29
N ARG A 2 9.73 11.32 -13.03
CA ARG A 2 8.70 10.34 -12.58
C ARG A 2 7.33 11.03 -12.57
N LYS A 3 6.30 10.43 -13.18
CA LYS A 3 4.94 10.99 -13.22
C LYS A 3 3.95 10.02 -12.59
N ALA A 4 3.20 10.49 -11.60
CA ALA A 4 2.07 9.75 -11.06
C ALA A 4 0.96 9.63 -12.12
N LEU A 5 0.31 8.47 -12.20
CA LEU A 5 -0.72 8.18 -13.20
C LEU A 5 -2.09 8.06 -12.53
N THR A 6 -3.13 8.35 -13.32
CA THR A 6 -4.53 8.08 -12.94
C THR A 6 -5.08 6.83 -13.62
N LYS A 7 -4.38 6.28 -14.62
CA LYS A 7 -4.86 5.15 -15.42
C LYS A 7 -5.08 3.91 -14.55
N VAL A 8 -6.12 3.17 -14.90
CA VAL A 8 -6.46 1.87 -14.32
C VAL A 8 -6.63 0.92 -15.49
N GLU A 9 -5.76 -0.07 -15.58
CA GLU A 9 -5.68 -1.00 -16.70
C GLU A 9 -6.02 -2.40 -16.18
N ILE A 10 -6.89 -3.12 -16.90
CA ILE A 10 -7.35 -4.45 -16.55
C ILE A 10 -6.83 -5.41 -17.60
N TYR A 11 -6.08 -6.41 -17.15
CA TYR A 11 -5.67 -7.55 -17.96
C TYR A 11 -6.65 -8.70 -17.78
N ASP A 12 -7.27 -9.14 -18.88
CA ASP A 12 -8.10 -10.35 -18.93
C ASP A 12 -7.23 -11.52 -19.40
N SER A 13 -6.89 -12.44 -18.50
CA SER A 13 -6.02 -13.57 -18.79
C SER A 13 -6.68 -14.67 -19.65
N VAL A 14 -8.00 -14.65 -19.81
CA VAL A 14 -8.72 -15.60 -20.67
C VAL A 14 -8.66 -15.13 -22.12
N LYS A 15 -8.82 -13.82 -22.35
CA LYS A 15 -8.80 -13.22 -23.69
C LYS A 15 -7.43 -12.75 -24.13
N ASP A 16 -6.48 -12.66 -23.20
CA ASP A 16 -5.17 -12.04 -23.40
C ASP A 16 -5.28 -10.60 -23.94
N THR A 17 -6.13 -9.80 -23.30
CA THR A 17 -6.39 -8.42 -23.71
C THR A 17 -6.31 -7.44 -22.56
N TRP A 18 -5.97 -6.20 -22.89
CA TRP A 18 -6.01 -5.06 -21.97
C TRP A 18 -7.24 -4.20 -22.23
N SER A 19 -7.82 -3.67 -21.16
CA SER A 19 -8.89 -2.67 -21.20
C SER A 19 -8.66 -1.61 -20.13
N GLU A 20 -9.30 -0.44 -20.26
CA GLU A 20 -9.24 0.62 -19.27
C GLU A 20 -10.50 0.65 -18.40
N ALA A 21 -10.31 0.84 -17.10
CA ALA A 21 -11.37 1.11 -16.12
C ALA A 21 -11.45 2.61 -15.79
N LYS A 22 -12.42 3.00 -14.97
CA LYS A 22 -12.54 4.39 -14.51
C LYS A 22 -11.23 4.83 -13.84
N PRO A 23 -10.60 5.93 -14.28
CA PRO A 23 -9.34 6.37 -13.74
C PRO A 23 -9.46 6.79 -12.26
N LEU A 24 -8.35 6.70 -11.53
CA LEU A 24 -8.23 7.25 -10.19
C LEU A 24 -8.61 8.75 -10.19
N PRO A 25 -9.33 9.23 -9.16
CA PRO A 25 -9.67 10.66 -9.02
C PRO A 25 -8.44 11.56 -8.87
N THR A 26 -7.33 11.02 -8.38
CA THR A 26 -6.07 11.75 -8.18
C THR A 26 -4.90 10.87 -8.60
N PRO A 27 -3.91 11.39 -9.37
CA PRO A 27 -2.77 10.60 -9.80
C PRO A 27 -1.97 10.06 -8.61
N LYS A 28 -1.55 8.80 -8.66
CA LYS A 28 -0.71 8.18 -7.62
C LYS A 28 0.48 7.42 -8.20
N GLN A 29 1.53 7.32 -7.39
CA GLN A 29 2.64 6.39 -7.57
C GLN A 29 3.16 5.91 -6.21
N GLY A 30 3.69 4.69 -6.13
CA GLY A 30 4.30 4.16 -4.90
C GLY A 30 3.31 3.96 -3.74
N GLY A 31 2.01 3.87 -4.02
CA GLY A 31 1.02 3.35 -3.07
C GLY A 31 1.00 1.83 -3.09
N THR A 32 0.08 1.24 -2.35
CA THR A 32 -0.21 -0.20 -2.39
C THR A 32 -1.66 -0.43 -2.80
N ALA A 33 -1.96 -1.60 -3.36
CA ALA A 33 -3.31 -2.03 -3.69
C ALA A 33 -3.61 -3.35 -2.98
N ALA A 34 -4.78 -3.44 -2.34
CA ALA A 34 -5.25 -4.66 -1.68
C ALA A 34 -6.67 -4.98 -2.11
N THR A 35 -6.97 -6.26 -2.34
CA THR A 35 -8.32 -6.71 -2.70
C THR A 35 -9.00 -7.33 -1.49
N VAL A 36 -10.15 -6.78 -1.08
CA VAL A 36 -10.96 -7.34 0.01
C VAL A 36 -12.43 -7.29 -0.38
N LYS A 37 -13.15 -8.42 -0.23
CA LYS A 37 -14.59 -8.54 -0.51
C LYS A 37 -15.01 -7.96 -1.87
N GLY A 38 -14.22 -8.23 -2.91
CA GLY A 38 -14.50 -7.80 -4.28
C GLY A 38 -14.23 -6.31 -4.58
N LYS A 39 -13.66 -5.57 -3.63
CA LYS A 39 -13.24 -4.17 -3.81
C LYS A 39 -11.71 -4.06 -3.80
N ILE A 40 -11.18 -3.06 -4.51
CA ILE A 40 -9.74 -2.77 -4.53
C ILE A 40 -9.49 -1.49 -3.73
N TYR A 41 -8.59 -1.56 -2.76
CA TYR A 41 -8.21 -0.46 -1.90
C TYR A 41 -6.82 0.03 -2.31
N VAL A 42 -6.75 1.22 -2.88
CA VAL A 42 -5.49 1.90 -3.21
C VAL A 42 -5.14 2.85 -2.08
N ILE A 43 -4.05 2.57 -1.38
CA ILE A 43 -3.68 3.24 -0.14
C ILE A 43 -2.35 3.97 -0.32
N GLY A 44 -2.29 5.20 0.19
CA GLY A 44 -1.07 6.01 0.27
C GLY A 44 -0.44 6.32 -1.10
N GLY A 45 0.89 6.36 -1.13
CA GLY A 45 1.68 6.75 -2.30
C GLY A 45 2.02 8.23 -2.32
N ARG A 46 2.38 8.74 -3.49
CA ARG A 46 2.61 10.17 -3.75
C ARG A 46 1.63 10.72 -4.76
N THR A 47 1.16 11.94 -4.52
CA THR A 47 0.37 12.74 -5.46
C THR A 47 1.20 13.89 -6.00
N GLY A 48 1.01 14.28 -7.26
CA GLY A 48 1.76 15.35 -7.93
C GLY A 48 2.82 14.86 -8.92
N ALA A 49 3.48 15.79 -9.62
CA ALA A 49 4.43 15.49 -10.69
C ALA A 49 5.89 15.58 -10.20
N GLY A 50 6.76 14.72 -10.74
CA GLY A 50 8.20 14.78 -10.48
C GLY A 50 8.60 14.56 -9.02
N ASP A 51 9.76 15.09 -8.65
CA ASP A 51 10.32 14.95 -7.31
C ASP A 51 9.57 15.78 -6.24
N SER A 52 8.72 16.73 -6.67
CA SER A 52 7.88 17.56 -5.81
C SER A 52 6.57 16.90 -5.38
N GLY A 53 6.28 15.66 -5.79
CA GLY A 53 5.10 14.94 -5.30
C GLY A 53 5.15 14.73 -3.78
N TYR A 54 4.01 14.84 -3.10
CA TYR A 54 3.95 14.66 -1.64
C TYR A 54 3.36 13.29 -1.30
N ALA A 55 3.87 12.66 -0.23
CA ALA A 55 3.24 11.46 0.29
C ALA A 55 1.80 11.78 0.70
N THR A 56 0.88 10.85 0.47
CA THR A 56 -0.54 11.00 0.82
C THR A 56 -0.97 9.98 1.86
N LYS A 57 -2.04 10.33 2.59
CA LYS A 57 -2.75 9.46 3.53
C LYS A 57 -4.04 8.87 2.94
N SER A 58 -4.36 9.17 1.68
CA SER A 58 -5.62 8.80 1.05
C SER A 58 -5.81 7.28 0.97
N VAL A 59 -7.05 6.86 1.08
CA VAL A 59 -7.53 5.52 0.71
C VAL A 59 -8.59 5.72 -0.36
N ASP A 60 -8.35 5.19 -1.54
CA ASP A 60 -9.28 5.22 -2.66
C ASP A 60 -9.78 3.79 -2.89
N ILE A 61 -11.10 3.61 -2.88
CA ILE A 61 -11.76 2.30 -2.94
C ILE A 61 -12.45 2.19 -4.29
N TYR A 62 -12.03 1.22 -5.10
CA TYR A 62 -12.64 0.90 -6.37
C TYR A 62 -13.68 -0.21 -6.18
N ASP A 63 -14.86 0.01 -6.74
CA ASP A 63 -15.91 -0.97 -6.92
C ASP A 63 -15.94 -1.39 -8.39
N PRO A 64 -15.41 -2.59 -8.75
CA PRO A 64 -15.40 -3.06 -10.13
C PRO A 64 -16.78 -3.25 -10.72
N LEU A 65 -17.78 -3.63 -9.91
CA LEU A 65 -19.15 -3.84 -10.38
C LEU A 65 -19.83 -2.53 -10.79
N LYS A 66 -19.49 -1.44 -10.08
CA LYS A 66 -20.02 -0.09 -10.36
C LYS A 66 -19.10 0.75 -11.24
N ASN A 67 -17.91 0.23 -11.57
CA ASN A 67 -16.81 0.98 -12.18
C ASN A 67 -16.64 2.38 -11.54
N SER A 68 -16.60 2.44 -10.21
CA SER A 68 -16.62 3.71 -9.48
C SER A 68 -15.65 3.73 -8.30
N TRP A 69 -15.25 4.94 -7.93
CA TRP A 69 -14.33 5.21 -6.84
C TRP A 69 -15.06 5.89 -5.69
N THR A 70 -14.74 5.50 -4.46
CA THR A 70 -15.16 6.18 -3.23
C THR A 70 -13.96 6.38 -2.31
N SER A 71 -13.99 7.39 -1.45
CA SER A 71 -12.93 7.62 -0.46
C SER A 71 -13.15 6.77 0.79
N GLY A 72 -12.10 6.10 1.27
CA GLY A 72 -12.08 5.44 2.57
C GLY A 72 -11.53 6.34 3.68
N LYS A 73 -11.48 5.83 4.92
CA LYS A 73 -10.85 6.53 6.04
C LYS A 73 -9.35 6.70 5.77
N ALA A 74 -8.86 7.94 5.80
CA ALA A 74 -7.44 8.23 5.57
C ALA A 74 -6.53 7.58 6.65
N MET A 75 -5.33 7.19 6.24
CA MET A 75 -4.27 6.71 7.14
C MET A 75 -3.93 7.75 8.23
N PRO A 76 -3.43 7.31 9.40
CA PRO A 76 -2.92 8.21 10.44
C PRO A 76 -1.73 9.06 9.97
N GLU A 77 -0.88 8.51 9.09
CA GLU A 77 0.31 9.18 8.55
C GLU A 77 0.42 8.98 7.04
N ALA A 78 0.85 10.02 6.33
CA ALA A 78 1.09 9.97 4.90
C ALA A 78 2.36 9.17 4.57
N ARG A 79 2.26 8.18 3.69
CA ARG A 79 3.36 7.28 3.35
C ARG A 79 3.42 6.94 1.86
N THR A 80 4.62 6.68 1.36
CA THR A 80 4.90 6.20 -0.01
C THR A 80 5.91 5.06 0.00
N GLY A 81 5.99 4.28 -1.07
CA GLY A 81 6.83 3.08 -1.13
C GLY A 81 6.39 2.02 -0.12
N ILE A 82 5.10 2.03 0.22
CA ILE A 82 4.45 1.10 1.16
C ILE A 82 4.05 -0.18 0.43
N GLN A 83 3.90 -1.24 1.21
CA GLN A 83 3.25 -2.47 0.77
C GLN A 83 2.14 -2.86 1.74
N SER A 84 1.29 -3.79 1.32
CA SER A 84 0.22 -4.30 2.18
C SER A 84 0.08 -5.81 2.12
N ALA A 85 -0.48 -6.36 3.20
CA ALA A 85 -1.03 -7.70 3.25
C ALA A 85 -2.48 -7.63 3.75
N VAL A 86 -3.26 -8.61 3.34
CA VAL A 86 -4.62 -8.81 3.85
C VAL A 86 -4.60 -10.05 4.75
N ILE A 87 -5.14 -9.90 5.95
CA ILE A 87 -5.44 -11.01 6.86
C ILE A 87 -6.85 -10.74 7.40
N ASP A 88 -7.74 -11.70 7.21
CA ASP A 88 -9.17 -11.56 7.47
C ASP A 88 -9.77 -10.32 6.79
N ASN A 89 -10.51 -9.49 7.54
CA ASN A 89 -11.13 -8.26 7.07
C ASN A 89 -10.28 -7.01 7.38
N LYS A 90 -8.95 -7.17 7.48
CA LYS A 90 -8.00 -6.10 7.79
C LYS A 90 -6.93 -5.97 6.71
N ILE A 91 -6.62 -4.73 6.33
CA ILE A 91 -5.50 -4.40 5.42
C ILE A 91 -4.35 -3.85 6.26
N TYR A 92 -3.22 -4.54 6.27
CA TYR A 92 -2.02 -4.14 7.00
C TYR A 92 -1.10 -3.40 6.07
N VAL A 93 -0.86 -2.12 6.33
CA VAL A 93 0.07 -1.27 5.58
C VAL A 93 1.40 -1.24 6.31
N VAL A 94 2.46 -1.60 5.60
CA VAL A 94 3.77 -1.89 6.17
C VAL A 94 4.82 -0.92 5.62
N GLY A 95 5.60 -0.34 6.54
CA GLY A 95 6.84 0.38 6.25
C GLY A 95 6.65 1.57 5.29
N GLY A 96 7.53 1.67 4.31
CA GLY A 96 7.59 2.76 3.35
C GLY A 96 8.33 3.98 3.89
N ALA A 97 8.03 5.14 3.33
CA ALA A 97 8.63 6.42 3.70
C ALA A 97 7.58 7.42 4.16
N ALA A 98 7.81 8.00 5.34
CA ALA A 98 7.05 9.10 5.92
C ALA A 98 8.01 10.26 6.18
N ARG A 99 7.59 11.51 5.91
CA ARG A 99 8.43 12.71 6.13
C ARG A 99 9.85 12.58 5.55
N SER A 100 9.95 11.97 4.37
CA SER A 100 11.21 11.69 3.66
C SER A 100 12.19 10.76 4.39
N LYS A 101 11.71 9.94 5.33
CA LYS A 101 12.49 8.91 6.04
C LYS A 101 11.79 7.56 5.94
N ALA A 102 12.56 6.48 5.85
CA ALA A 102 12.01 5.14 5.97
C ALA A 102 11.36 4.98 7.36
N THR A 103 10.24 4.25 7.42
CA THR A 103 9.54 3.93 8.68
C THR A 103 9.50 2.42 8.90
N ASN A 104 9.50 2.02 10.17
CA ASN A 104 9.30 0.64 10.61
C ASN A 104 7.86 0.35 11.03
N SER A 105 6.97 1.33 10.85
CA SER A 105 5.62 1.25 11.36
C SER A 105 4.70 0.36 10.53
N ILE A 106 3.71 -0.21 11.20
CA ILE A 106 2.64 -1.00 10.59
C ILE A 106 1.31 -0.47 11.11
N ASP A 107 0.35 -0.24 10.22
CA ASP A 107 -1.01 0.12 10.59
C ASP A 107 -2.00 -0.83 9.94
N ALA A 108 -3.02 -1.25 10.68
CA ALA A 108 -4.10 -2.07 10.19
C ALA A 108 -5.34 -1.22 9.96
N TYR A 109 -5.93 -1.31 8.76
CA TYR A 109 -7.26 -0.78 8.47
C TYR A 109 -8.28 -1.89 8.65
N ASP A 110 -9.10 -1.76 9.69
CA ASP A 110 -10.20 -2.69 9.94
C ASP A 110 -11.41 -2.28 9.11
N LEU A 111 -11.82 -3.14 8.18
CA LEU A 111 -12.93 -2.87 7.27
C LEU A 111 -14.31 -3.16 7.89
N SER A 112 -14.36 -3.68 9.12
CA SER A 112 -15.62 -3.85 9.85
C SER A 112 -15.99 -2.59 10.62
N THR A 113 -14.99 -1.89 11.17
CA THR A 113 -15.15 -0.66 11.95
C THR A 113 -14.78 0.59 11.17
N GLU A 114 -14.14 0.43 10.00
CA GLU A 114 -13.55 1.51 9.21
C GLU A 114 -12.56 2.38 10.00
N THR A 115 -11.81 1.76 10.92
CA THR A 115 -10.81 2.43 11.74
C THR A 115 -9.40 1.93 11.49
N TRP A 116 -8.43 2.81 11.76
CA TRP A 116 -7.02 2.49 11.72
C TRP A 116 -6.50 2.21 13.13
N SER A 117 -5.66 1.19 13.26
CA SER A 117 -4.94 0.87 14.50
C SER A 117 -3.45 0.72 14.22
N ARG A 118 -2.61 1.24 15.12
CA ARG A 118 -1.15 1.05 15.06
C ARG A 118 -0.81 -0.35 15.59
N MET A 119 -0.06 -1.13 14.82
CA MET A 119 0.41 -2.45 15.22
C MET A 119 1.82 -2.36 15.82
N ALA A 120 2.35 -3.49 16.29
CA ALA A 120 3.76 -3.59 16.67
C ALA A 120 4.66 -3.19 15.48
N SER A 121 5.66 -2.35 15.77
CA SER A 121 6.60 -1.88 14.75
C SER A 121 7.62 -2.97 14.40
N MET A 122 8.08 -2.97 13.15
CA MET A 122 9.22 -3.76 12.71
C MET A 122 10.49 -3.37 13.46
N LYS A 123 11.47 -4.26 13.52
CA LYS A 123 12.77 -3.94 14.12
C LYS A 123 13.53 -2.91 13.28
N TYR A 124 13.41 -3.00 11.96
CA TYR A 124 14.07 -2.09 11.02
C TYR A 124 13.07 -1.35 10.15
N ALA A 125 13.35 -0.07 9.89
CA ALA A 125 12.61 0.71 8.90
C ALA A 125 12.90 0.18 7.49
N ARG A 126 11.89 0.11 6.61
CA ARG A 126 12.04 -0.52 5.29
C ARG A 126 11.30 0.24 4.19
N THR A 127 12.00 0.54 3.10
CA THR A 127 11.41 0.93 1.79
C THR A 127 11.77 -0.11 0.72
N GLY A 128 10.94 -0.27 -0.30
CA GLY A 128 11.23 -1.19 -1.42
C GLY A 128 11.30 -2.67 -1.00
N HIS A 129 10.61 -3.03 0.07
CA HIS A 129 10.49 -4.39 0.58
C HIS A 129 9.31 -5.12 -0.10
N GLY A 130 9.31 -6.44 -0.05
CA GLY A 130 8.14 -7.28 -0.36
C GLY A 130 7.34 -7.58 0.90
N VAL A 131 6.02 -7.74 0.75
CA VAL A 131 5.11 -8.17 1.82
C VAL A 131 4.21 -9.27 1.29
N CYS A 132 4.06 -10.35 2.06
CA CYS A 132 3.07 -11.40 1.82
C CYS A 132 2.54 -11.93 3.15
N SER A 133 1.42 -12.68 3.12
CA SER A 133 0.85 -13.29 4.31
C SER A 133 0.55 -14.78 4.09
N ILE A 134 0.68 -15.57 5.16
CA ILE A 134 0.26 -16.97 5.23
C ILE A 134 -0.41 -17.18 6.59
N GLY A 135 -1.67 -17.58 6.59
CA GLY A 135 -2.48 -17.65 7.81
C GLY A 135 -2.56 -16.29 8.50
N LYS A 136 -2.25 -16.24 9.81
CA LYS A 136 -2.21 -15.02 10.63
C LYS A 136 -0.82 -14.35 10.68
N LYS A 137 0.10 -14.71 9.78
CA LYS A 137 1.46 -14.18 9.77
C LYS A 137 1.71 -13.32 8.53
N ILE A 138 2.37 -12.18 8.73
CA ILE A 138 2.85 -11.29 7.67
C ILE A 138 4.37 -11.43 7.58
N PHE A 139 4.86 -11.70 6.37
CA PHE A 139 6.28 -11.81 6.05
C PHE A 139 6.73 -10.55 5.31
N ILE A 140 7.85 -9.99 5.75
CA ILE A 140 8.40 -8.73 5.27
C ILE A 140 9.82 -9.01 4.81
N ILE A 141 10.03 -8.96 3.49
CA ILE A 141 11.21 -9.55 2.84
C ILE A 141 12.01 -8.46 2.15
N GLY A 142 13.30 -8.36 2.50
CA GLY A 142 14.25 -7.45 1.87
C GLY A 142 13.96 -5.96 2.11
N GLY A 143 14.31 -5.13 1.12
CA GLY A 143 14.20 -3.68 1.18
C GLY A 143 15.43 -2.99 1.77
N ALA A 144 15.30 -1.69 2.03
CA ALA A 144 16.39 -0.84 2.52
C ALA A 144 15.99 0.03 3.71
N THR A 145 16.92 0.26 4.64
CA THR A 145 16.72 1.13 5.83
C THR A 145 16.89 2.60 5.53
N LYS A 146 17.58 2.92 4.44
CA LYS A 146 17.80 4.28 3.96
C LYS A 146 17.13 4.43 2.60
N MET A 147 16.64 5.63 2.28
CA MET A 147 16.09 5.92 0.95
C MET A 147 17.16 6.00 -0.17
N SER A 148 18.41 5.58 0.08
CA SER A 148 19.48 5.54 -0.92
C SER A 148 19.90 4.10 -1.21
N LEU A 149 20.46 3.87 -2.40
CA LEU A 149 20.93 2.56 -2.90
C LEU A 149 22.01 1.88 -2.02
N ALA A 150 22.53 2.58 -1.00
CA ALA A 150 23.59 2.08 -0.11
C ALA A 150 23.08 1.28 1.12
N GLY A 151 21.77 1.06 1.24
CA GLY A 151 21.14 0.52 2.46
C GLY A 151 20.36 -0.78 2.33
N ILE A 152 20.66 -1.63 1.34
CA ILE A 152 19.97 -2.90 1.10
C ILE A 152 20.19 -3.85 2.30
N ILE A 153 19.13 -4.43 2.85
CA ILE A 153 19.22 -5.53 3.81
C ILE A 153 18.67 -6.83 3.18
N GLY A 154 19.38 -7.94 3.36
CA GLY A 154 18.93 -9.30 3.01
C GLY A 154 18.14 -10.04 4.10
N ALA A 155 17.49 -9.35 5.05
CA ALA A 155 16.77 -10.01 6.16
C ALA A 155 15.27 -10.17 5.89
N VAL A 156 14.73 -11.33 6.27
CA VAL A 156 13.28 -11.61 6.35
C VAL A 156 12.81 -11.38 7.79
N GLU A 157 11.75 -10.61 7.97
CA GLU A 157 11.05 -10.45 9.25
C GLU A 157 9.64 -11.05 9.17
N THR A 158 9.14 -11.59 10.29
CA THR A 158 7.78 -12.13 10.39
C THR A 158 7.04 -11.45 11.54
N LEU A 159 5.87 -10.88 11.27
CA LEU A 159 4.92 -10.43 12.28
C LEU A 159 3.87 -11.53 12.49
N THR A 160 3.63 -11.92 13.73
CA THR A 160 2.51 -12.81 14.10
C THR A 160 1.38 -11.94 14.65
N ILE A 161 0.18 -12.11 14.13
CA ILE A 161 -1.02 -11.46 14.66
C ILE A 161 -1.66 -12.41 15.66
N GLU A 162 -1.67 -12.01 16.92
CA GLU A 162 -2.36 -12.72 18.01
C GLU A 162 -3.83 -12.25 18.08
N GLU A 163 -4.72 -13.12 18.59
CA GLU A 163 -6.18 -12.98 18.56
C GLU A 163 -6.72 -11.75 19.33
#